data_AF-A0A4P9WDU6-F1
#
_entry.id   AF-A0A4P9WDU6-F1
#
_cell.length_a   1.000
_cell.length_b   1.000
_cell.length_c   1.000
_cell.angle_alpha   90.00
_cell.angle_beta   90.00
_cell.angle_gamma   90.00
#
_symmetry.space_group_name_H-M   'P 1'
#
loop_
_entity.id
_entity.type
_entity.pdbx_description
1 polymer ?
#
loop_
_entity_poly.entity_id
_entity_poly.type
_entity_poly.pdbx_seq_one_letter_code
_entity_poly.pdbx_strand_id
1 'polypeptide(L)'
;MYAPVKALMDRIPVEELSGKAGPTASSARELVSGLLASAALKRRPLRLQKFKPVAIQTYVPKFQDHYSIDKKRYDPNRDRADQAKLAFQYKKEFKGAQRELRKDAAFVARRRIEEIKEKDAAYKKSMDRAMGILASQEGAMRGTLWLQEAEKGVSGPSLLEITVD
;
A
#
# COMPACT_ATOMS: atom_id res chain seq x y z
N MET A 1 -24.56 45.22 -56.62
CA MET A 1 -23.83 46.30 -57.30
C MET A 1 -24.32 46.52 -58.72
N TYR A 2 -24.36 45.50 -59.60
CA TYR A 2 -24.69 45.67 -61.02
C TYR A 2 -26.19 45.58 -61.40
N ALA A 3 -27.08 45.35 -60.43
CA ALA A 3 -28.53 45.36 -60.66
C ALA A 3 -29.07 46.71 -61.23
N PRO A 4 -28.72 47.89 -60.66
CA PRO A 4 -29.11 49.18 -61.25
C PRO A 4 -28.50 49.40 -62.64
N VAL A 5 -27.29 48.91 -62.89
CA VAL A 5 -26.61 49.03 -64.19
C VAL A 5 -27.38 48.27 -65.27
N LYS A 6 -27.84 47.04 -64.98
CA LYS A 6 -28.70 46.28 -65.89
C LYS A 6 -29.99 47.05 -66.22
N ALA A 7 -30.66 47.60 -65.19
CA ALA A 7 -31.89 48.36 -65.38
C ALA A 7 -31.69 49.64 -66.23
N LEU A 8 -30.53 50.30 -66.11
CA LEU A 8 -30.18 51.43 -66.97
C LEU A 8 -29.88 50.98 -68.40
N MET A 9 -29.12 49.90 -68.58
CA MET A 9 -28.81 49.37 -69.91
C MET A 9 -30.07 48.91 -70.66
N ASP A 10 -31.07 48.37 -69.97
CA ASP A 10 -32.35 47.96 -70.56
C ASP A 10 -33.18 49.16 -71.07
N ARG A 11 -32.92 50.38 -70.58
CA ARG A 11 -33.62 51.61 -70.99
C ARG A 11 -32.97 52.34 -72.18
N ILE A 12 -31.76 51.94 -72.58
CA ILE A 12 -31.05 52.59 -73.68
C ILE A 12 -31.65 52.09 -75.02
N PRO A 13 -32.14 52.99 -75.89
CA PRO A 13 -32.60 52.63 -77.23
C PRO A 13 -31.40 52.29 -78.10
N VAL A 14 -31.18 51.00 -78.34
CA VAL A 14 -29.97 50.51 -79.05
C VAL A 14 -30.01 50.83 -80.55
N GLU A 15 -31.22 51.05 -81.07
CA GLU A 15 -31.51 51.35 -82.49
C GLU A 15 -31.14 52.79 -82.89
N GLU A 16 -31.15 53.73 -81.94
CA GLU A 16 -30.85 55.15 -82.17
C GLU A 16 -29.35 55.46 -82.06
N LEU A 17 -28.52 54.48 -81.69
CA LEU A 17 -27.09 54.65 -81.48
C LEU A 17 -26.32 54.50 -82.80
N SER A 18 -25.51 55.50 -83.14
CA SER A 18 -24.76 55.50 -84.41
C SER A 18 -23.48 54.66 -84.38
N GLY A 19 -23.10 54.14 -85.56
CA GLY A 19 -21.81 53.49 -85.79
C GLY A 19 -21.60 52.20 -84.99
N LYS A 20 -20.48 52.11 -84.27
CA LYS A 20 -20.07 50.92 -83.50
C LYS A 20 -20.75 50.80 -82.13
N ALA A 21 -21.47 51.83 -81.67
CA ALA A 21 -22.00 51.91 -80.31
C ALA A 21 -23.19 50.96 -80.06
N GLY A 22 -24.08 50.79 -81.04
CA GLY A 22 -25.22 49.87 -80.96
C GLY A 22 -24.82 48.41 -80.67
N PRO A 23 -23.99 47.75 -81.51
CA PRO A 23 -23.60 46.35 -81.29
C PRO A 23 -22.77 46.14 -80.02
N THR A 24 -21.98 47.14 -79.61
CA THR A 24 -21.27 47.07 -78.33
C THR A 24 -22.22 47.14 -77.13
N ALA A 25 -23.28 47.94 -77.21
CA ALA A 25 -24.26 48.08 -76.14
C ALA A 25 -25.16 46.83 -76.01
N SER A 26 -25.57 46.21 -77.12
CA SER A 26 -26.32 44.94 -77.09
C SER A 26 -25.47 43.79 -76.53
N SER A 27 -24.22 43.67 -76.99
CA SER A 27 -23.28 42.66 -76.47
C SER A 27 -23.02 42.86 -74.98
N ALA A 28 -22.79 44.10 -74.52
CA ALA A 28 -22.63 44.41 -73.10
C ALA A 28 -23.87 44.06 -72.27
N ARG A 29 -25.08 44.32 -72.79
CA ARG A 29 -26.36 43.97 -72.14
C ARG A 29 -26.50 42.45 -71.96
N GLU A 30 -26.25 41.68 -73.01
CA GLU A 30 -26.28 40.22 -72.98
C GLU A 30 -25.25 39.66 -71.98
N LEU A 31 -24.01 40.16 -72.02
CA LEU A 31 -22.96 39.76 -71.08
C LEU A 31 -23.35 40.05 -69.61
N VAL A 32 -23.79 41.28 -69.31
CA VAL A 32 -24.16 41.67 -67.94
C VAL A 32 -25.38 40.88 -67.45
N SER A 33 -26.36 40.63 -68.30
CA SER A 33 -27.54 39.83 -67.95
C SER A 33 -27.20 38.36 -67.67
N GLY A 34 -26.37 37.73 -68.51
CA GLY A 34 -25.87 36.37 -68.31
C GLY A 34 -25.02 36.25 -67.03
N LEU A 35 -24.14 37.22 -66.78
CA LEU A 35 -23.33 37.28 -65.56
C LEU A 35 -24.20 37.43 -64.31
N LEU A 36 -25.22 38.29 -64.33
CA LEU A 36 -26.14 38.48 -63.20
C LEU A 36 -26.98 37.24 -62.90
N ALA A 37 -27.50 36.56 -63.92
CA ALA A 37 -28.25 35.31 -63.77
C ALA A 37 -27.35 34.21 -63.15
N SER A 38 -26.12 34.08 -63.65
CA SER A 38 -25.15 33.12 -63.11
C SER A 38 -24.73 33.45 -61.67
N ALA A 39 -24.56 34.75 -61.35
CA ALA A 39 -24.19 35.21 -60.02
C ALA A 39 -25.31 34.97 -59.01
N ALA A 40 -26.58 35.13 -59.40
CA ALA A 40 -27.72 34.83 -58.56
C ALA A 40 -27.78 33.34 -58.17
N LEU A 41 -27.55 32.44 -59.13
CA LEU A 41 -27.49 30.98 -58.90
C LEU A 41 -26.32 30.56 -57.99
N LYS A 42 -25.17 31.24 -58.09
CA LYS A 42 -23.95 30.92 -57.33
C LYS A 42 -23.90 31.59 -55.96
N ARG A 43 -24.77 32.56 -55.66
CA ARG A 43 -24.74 33.34 -54.42
C ARG A 43 -25.04 32.45 -53.22
N ARG A 44 -24.11 32.38 -52.26
CA ARG A 44 -24.27 31.69 -50.97
C ARG A 44 -24.15 32.70 -49.82
N PRO A 45 -24.85 32.48 -48.69
CA PRO A 45 -24.67 33.32 -47.51
C PRO A 45 -23.24 33.18 -46.97
N LEU A 46 -22.71 34.27 -46.41
CA LEU A 46 -21.36 34.30 -45.85
C LEU A 46 -21.25 33.40 -44.61
N ARG A 47 -20.13 32.67 -44.51
CA ARG A 47 -19.76 31.85 -43.35
C ARG A 47 -18.32 32.18 -42.92
N LEU A 48 -18.07 33.46 -42.62
CA LEU A 48 -16.73 33.97 -42.34
C LEU A 48 -16.13 33.39 -41.05
N GLN A 49 -16.95 33.16 -40.03
CA GLN A 49 -16.52 32.69 -38.71
C GLN A 49 -16.62 31.16 -38.57
N LYS A 50 -16.25 30.41 -39.61
CA LYS A 50 -16.21 28.94 -39.56
C LYS A 50 -14.80 28.46 -39.20
N PHE A 51 -14.46 28.50 -37.91
CA PHE A 51 -13.21 27.95 -37.40
C PHE A 51 -13.35 26.48 -37.00
N LYS A 52 -12.26 25.71 -37.12
CA LYS A 52 -12.21 24.34 -36.61
C LYS A 52 -12.07 24.40 -35.08
N PRO A 53 -12.73 23.50 -34.32
CA PRO A 53 -12.56 23.44 -32.88
C PRO A 53 -11.11 23.10 -32.54
N VAL A 54 -10.60 23.69 -31.45
CA VAL A 54 -9.27 23.40 -30.93
C VAL A 54 -9.29 22.01 -30.29
N ALA A 55 -8.26 21.21 -30.57
CA ALA A 55 -8.12 19.88 -29.99
C ALA A 55 -7.91 19.96 -28.46
N ILE A 56 -8.30 18.90 -27.76
CA ILE A 56 -8.03 18.76 -26.33
C ILE A 56 -6.52 18.70 -26.13
N GLN A 57 -6.01 19.42 -25.13
CA GLN A 57 -4.59 19.36 -24.78
C GLN A 57 -4.25 17.95 -24.29
N THR A 58 -3.29 17.31 -24.95
CA THR A 58 -2.77 16.01 -24.54
C THR A 58 -1.56 16.20 -23.64
N TYR A 59 -1.48 15.38 -22.58
CA TYR A 59 -0.35 15.38 -21.66
C TYR A 59 0.47 14.10 -21.83
N VAL A 60 1.78 14.24 -21.69
CA VAL A 60 2.70 13.09 -21.71
C VAL A 60 2.71 12.45 -20.31
N PRO A 61 2.42 11.14 -20.20
CA PRO A 61 2.46 10.46 -18.92
C PRO A 61 3.88 10.39 -18.37
N LYS A 62 4.02 10.55 -17.04
CA LYS A 62 5.30 10.41 -16.35
C LYS A 62 5.51 8.97 -15.90
N PHE A 63 6.44 8.26 -16.53
CA PHE A 63 6.85 6.90 -16.14
C PHE A 63 8.39 6.75 -16.19
N GLN A 64 8.89 5.58 -15.82
CA GLN A 64 10.32 5.22 -15.93
C GLN A 64 10.45 4.09 -16.93
N ASP A 65 11.38 4.20 -17.89
CA ASP A 65 11.58 3.20 -18.95
C ASP A 65 11.99 1.82 -18.41
N HIS A 66 12.71 1.78 -17.29
CA HIS A 66 13.17 0.56 -16.64
C HIS A 66 12.53 0.37 -15.25
N TYR A 67 11.21 0.37 -15.20
CA TYR A 67 10.48 0.13 -13.95
C TYR A 67 10.66 -1.31 -13.45
N SER A 68 10.92 -1.47 -12.16
CA SER A 68 11.01 -2.76 -11.47
C SER A 68 10.33 -2.65 -10.11
N ILE A 69 9.55 -3.68 -9.73
CA ILE A 69 8.79 -3.72 -8.47
C ILE A 69 9.72 -3.90 -7.26
N ASP A 70 10.83 -4.64 -7.43
CA ASP A 70 11.78 -4.92 -6.35
C ASP A 70 12.65 -3.70 -6.00
N LYS A 71 12.82 -2.79 -6.97
CA LYS A 71 13.58 -1.56 -6.77
C LYS A 71 12.69 -0.49 -6.16
N LYS A 72 13.23 0.26 -5.19
CA LYS A 72 12.57 1.47 -4.70
C LYS A 72 12.39 2.46 -5.85
N ARG A 73 11.32 3.26 -5.77
CA ARG A 73 11.05 4.35 -6.71
C ARG A 73 12.27 5.27 -6.81
N TYR A 74 12.67 5.58 -8.04
CA TYR A 74 13.74 6.56 -8.29
C TYR A 74 13.39 7.92 -7.69
N ASP A 75 14.31 8.45 -6.87
CA ASP A 75 14.28 9.82 -6.36
C ASP A 75 15.31 10.65 -7.13
N PRO A 76 14.94 11.82 -7.69
CA PRO A 76 15.90 12.72 -8.33
C PRO A 76 17.03 13.17 -7.40
N ASN A 77 16.80 13.24 -6.09
CA ASN A 77 17.82 13.61 -5.10
C ASN A 77 18.46 12.35 -4.48
N ARG A 78 19.74 12.15 -4.77
CA ARG A 78 20.51 10.99 -4.29
C ARG A 78 20.69 10.98 -2.77
N ASP A 79 20.96 12.12 -2.14
CA ASP A 79 21.21 12.20 -0.71
C ASP A 79 19.99 11.73 0.11
N ARG A 80 18.79 12.10 -0.34
CA ARG A 80 17.54 11.66 0.29
C ARG A 80 17.31 10.16 0.10
N ALA A 81 17.61 9.64 -1.09
CA ALA A 81 17.49 8.21 -1.37
C ALA A 81 18.45 7.40 -0.49
N ASP A 82 19.68 7.87 -0.33
CA ASP A 82 20.72 7.22 0.49
C ASP A 82 20.38 7.27 1.99
N GLN A 83 19.88 8.40 2.49
CA GLN A 83 19.37 8.51 3.86
C GLN A 83 18.20 7.55 4.12
N ALA A 84 17.24 7.45 3.20
CA ALA A 84 16.10 6.55 3.33
C ALA A 84 16.53 5.07 3.24
N LYS A 85 17.56 4.77 2.44
CA LYS A 85 18.17 3.43 2.37
C LYS A 85 18.83 3.08 3.70
N LEU A 86 19.65 3.98 4.25
CA LEU A 86 20.33 3.78 5.52
C LEU A 86 19.35 3.61 6.68
N ALA A 87 18.33 4.46 6.77
CA ALA A 87 17.30 4.36 7.81
C ALA A 87 16.51 3.05 7.73
N PHE A 88 16.24 2.54 6.52
CA PHE A 88 15.58 1.25 6.33
C PHE A 88 16.47 0.09 6.79
N GLN A 89 17.75 0.10 6.41
CA GLN A 89 18.72 -0.91 6.83
C GLN A 89 18.86 -0.91 8.36
N TYR A 90 19.07 0.25 8.98
CA TYR A 90 19.12 0.40 10.43
C TYR A 90 17.90 -0.21 11.12
N LYS A 91 16.68 0.12 10.68
CA LYS A 91 15.45 -0.43 11.28
C LYS A 91 15.33 -1.94 11.10
N LYS A 92 15.77 -2.48 9.96
CA LYS A 92 15.76 -3.92 9.68
C LYS A 92 16.72 -4.65 10.61
N GLU A 93 17.97 -4.20 10.68
CA GLU A 93 19.01 -4.81 11.51
C GLU A 93 18.67 -4.68 13.00
N PHE A 94 18.21 -3.51 13.44
CA PHE A 94 17.79 -3.29 14.83
C PHE A 94 16.66 -4.24 15.25
N LYS A 95 15.64 -4.40 14.41
CA LYS A 95 14.54 -5.35 14.67
C LYS A 95 15.01 -6.80 14.65
N GLY A 96 15.97 -7.14 13.79
CA GLY A 96 16.60 -8.47 13.75
C GLY A 96 17.34 -8.77 15.05
N ALA A 97 18.28 -7.90 15.42
CA ALA A 97 19.05 -8.03 16.65
C ALA A 97 18.17 -8.10 17.90
N GLN A 98 17.14 -7.26 18.00
CA GLN A 98 16.20 -7.30 19.12
C GLN A 98 15.44 -8.63 19.21
N ARG A 99 15.08 -9.25 18.07
CA ARG A 99 14.40 -10.55 18.06
C ARG A 99 15.32 -11.66 18.55
N GLU A 100 16.58 -11.67 18.15
CA GLU A 100 17.56 -12.66 18.61
C GLU A 100 17.84 -12.50 20.11
N LEU A 101 18.08 -11.27 20.61
CA LEU A 101 18.26 -11.03 22.04
C LEU A 101 17.08 -11.50 22.90
N ARG A 102 15.84 -11.38 22.39
CA ARG A 102 14.64 -11.90 23.08
C ARG A 102 14.61 -13.43 23.10
N LYS A 103 15.01 -14.09 22.02
CA LYS A 103 15.10 -15.56 21.97
C LYS A 103 16.16 -16.06 22.95
N ASP A 104 17.31 -15.41 22.99
CA ASP A 104 18.41 -15.75 23.89
C ASP A 104 18.01 -15.56 25.36
N ALA A 105 17.38 -14.43 25.68
CA ALA A 105 16.86 -14.19 27.01
C ALA A 105 15.84 -15.26 27.44
N ALA A 106 14.92 -15.64 26.55
CA ALA A 106 13.95 -16.70 26.83
C ALA A 106 14.62 -18.08 26.99
N PHE A 107 15.66 -18.37 26.21
CA PHE A 107 16.44 -19.59 26.34
C PHE A 107 17.17 -19.67 27.69
N VAL A 108 17.89 -18.60 28.07
CA VAL A 108 18.59 -18.50 29.36
C VAL A 108 17.60 -18.62 30.52
N ALA A 109 16.44 -17.97 30.43
CA ALA A 109 15.40 -18.07 31.46
C ALA A 109 14.91 -19.52 31.64
N ARG A 110 14.64 -20.23 30.54
CA ARG A 110 14.26 -21.65 30.58
C ARG A 110 15.33 -22.52 31.23
N ARG A 111 16.60 -22.36 30.81
CA ARG A 111 17.73 -23.10 31.39
C ARG A 111 17.90 -22.85 32.89
N ARG A 112 17.78 -21.60 33.33
CA ARG A 112 17.83 -21.26 34.76
C ARG A 112 16.71 -21.95 35.54
N ILE A 113 15.50 -21.99 35.01
CA ILE A 113 14.37 -22.67 35.65
C ILE A 113 14.60 -24.19 35.71
N GLU A 114 15.13 -24.80 34.65
CA GLU A 114 15.51 -26.22 34.64
C GLU A 114 16.57 -26.52 35.71
N GLU A 115 17.65 -25.74 35.77
CA GLU A 115 18.72 -25.92 36.78
C GLU A 115 18.22 -25.77 38.22
N ILE A 116 17.33 -24.80 38.48
CA ILE A 116 16.74 -24.62 39.82
C ILE A 116 15.89 -25.84 40.18
N LYS A 117 15.02 -26.30 39.27
CA LYS A 117 14.17 -27.47 39.50
C LYS A 117 14.99 -28.74 39.75
N GLU A 118 16.08 -28.94 39.02
CA GLU A 118 16.97 -30.08 39.20
C GLU A 118 17.67 -30.03 40.57
N LYS A 119 18.16 -28.86 40.98
CA LYS A 119 18.78 -28.65 42.30
C LYS A 119 17.78 -28.90 43.43
N ASP A 120 16.58 -28.36 43.32
CA ASP A 120 15.52 -28.53 44.32
C ASP A 120 15.09 -29.99 44.44
N ALA A 121 14.95 -30.70 43.31
CA ALA A 121 14.64 -32.13 43.29
C ALA A 121 15.76 -32.97 43.94
N ALA A 122 17.03 -32.65 43.66
CA ALA A 122 18.17 -33.31 44.28
C ALA A 122 18.23 -33.06 45.79
N TYR A 123 18.03 -31.81 46.21
CA TYR A 123 17.98 -31.42 47.62
C TYR A 123 16.85 -32.14 48.36
N LYS A 124 15.63 -32.09 47.82
CA LYS A 124 14.48 -32.79 48.39
C LYS A 124 14.75 -34.29 48.54
N LYS A 125 15.28 -34.95 47.51
CA LYS A 125 15.66 -36.37 47.56
C LYS A 125 16.69 -36.66 48.66
N SER A 126 17.65 -35.77 48.88
CA SER A 126 18.63 -35.91 49.97
C SER A 126 18.00 -35.74 51.35
N MET A 127 17.08 -34.77 51.50
CA MET A 127 16.34 -34.52 52.73
C MET A 127 15.40 -35.67 53.08
N ASP A 128 14.63 -36.16 52.12
CA ASP A 128 13.70 -37.29 52.29
C ASP A 128 14.47 -38.55 52.73
N ARG A 129 15.68 -38.77 52.20
CA ARG A 129 16.57 -39.85 52.66
C ARG A 129 17.02 -39.65 54.11
N ALA A 130 17.46 -38.44 54.46
CA ALA A 130 17.91 -38.14 55.82
C ALA A 130 16.77 -38.30 56.84
N MET A 131 15.58 -37.78 56.54
CA MET A 131 14.38 -37.96 57.34
C MET A 131 13.96 -39.43 57.43
N GLY A 132 14.05 -40.19 56.34
CA GLY A 132 13.78 -41.63 56.36
C GLY A 132 14.74 -42.41 57.26
N ILE A 133 16.03 -42.04 57.27
CA ILE A 133 17.02 -42.62 58.19
C ILE A 133 16.68 -42.26 59.65
N LEU A 134 16.32 -41.00 59.92
CA LEU A 134 15.94 -40.56 61.27
C LEU A 134 14.70 -41.30 61.78
N ALA A 135 13.65 -41.37 60.98
CA ALA A 135 12.42 -42.09 61.31
C ALA A 135 12.67 -43.59 61.56
N SER A 136 13.58 -44.22 60.81
CA SER A 136 13.99 -45.60 61.04
C SER A 136 14.71 -45.78 62.39
N GLN A 137 15.58 -44.84 62.77
CA GLN A 137 16.25 -44.84 64.08
C GLN A 137 15.26 -44.64 65.22
N GLU A 138 14.33 -43.69 65.11
CA GLU A 138 13.26 -43.47 66.10
C GLU A 138 12.38 -44.71 66.25
N GLY A 139 12.01 -45.36 65.14
CA GLY A 139 11.28 -46.62 65.16
C GLY A 139 12.03 -47.75 65.87
N ALA A 140 13.34 -47.89 65.59
CA ALA A 140 14.20 -48.87 66.26
C ALA A 140 14.33 -48.59 67.76
N MET A 141 14.58 -47.33 68.14
CA MET A 141 14.67 -46.91 69.55
C MET A 141 13.37 -47.16 70.31
N ARG A 142 12.23 -46.79 69.72
CA ARG A 142 10.92 -47.08 70.27
C ARG A 142 10.73 -48.58 70.45
N GLY A 143 11.07 -49.39 69.45
CA GLY A 143 11.07 -50.87 69.54
C GLY A 143 11.92 -51.42 70.69
N THR A 144 13.13 -50.89 70.90
CA THR A 144 13.99 -51.31 72.03
C THR A 144 13.45 -50.88 73.39
N LEU A 145 12.80 -49.71 73.49
CA LEU A 145 12.13 -49.24 74.69
C LEU A 145 10.98 -50.19 75.08
N TRP A 146 10.16 -50.59 74.11
CA TRP A 146 9.08 -51.56 74.32
C TRP A 146 9.58 -52.89 74.87
N LEU A 147 10.72 -53.40 74.37
CA LEU A 147 11.31 -54.65 74.86
C LEU A 147 11.82 -54.53 76.31
N GLN A 148 12.41 -53.39 76.68
CA GLN A 148 12.81 -53.11 78.06
C GLN A 148 11.63 -52.98 79.02
N GLU A 149 10.53 -52.36 78.56
CA GLU A 149 9.29 -52.26 79.36
C GLU A 149 8.63 -53.62 79.55
N ALA A 150 8.67 -54.50 78.53
CA ALA A 150 8.18 -55.87 78.62
C ALA A 150 9.02 -56.74 79.60
N GLU A 151 10.34 -56.58 79.62
CA GLU A 151 11.23 -57.26 80.59
C GLU A 151 11.04 -56.78 82.03
N LYS A 152 10.63 -55.52 82.23
CA LYS A 152 10.36 -54.93 83.55
C LYS A 152 8.97 -55.28 84.12
N GLY A 153 8.14 -56.04 83.41
CA GLY A 153 6.89 -56.58 83.93
C GLY A 153 5.81 -55.55 84.25
N VAL A 154 5.84 -54.38 83.61
CA VAL A 154 4.79 -53.34 83.75
C VAL A 154 3.86 -53.41 82.55
N SER A 155 2.55 -53.55 82.79
CA SER A 155 1.54 -53.65 81.73
C SER A 155 1.49 -52.39 80.87
N GLY A 156 1.64 -52.55 79.55
CA GLY A 156 1.65 -51.45 78.58
C GLY A 156 0.31 -50.72 78.42
N PRO A 157 0.31 -49.52 77.81
CA PRO A 157 -0.88 -48.68 77.68
C PRO A 157 -1.92 -49.28 76.73
N SER A 158 -3.19 -49.12 77.07
CA SER A 158 -4.33 -49.60 76.28
C SER A 158 -4.37 -49.00 74.88
N LEU A 159 -4.77 -49.82 73.90
CA LEU A 159 -4.92 -49.57 72.46
C LEU A 159 -5.71 -48.30 72.03
N LEU A 160 -6.22 -47.48 72.97
CA LEU A 160 -7.08 -46.34 72.72
C LEU A 160 -6.36 -44.97 72.66
N GLU A 161 -5.05 -44.88 72.94
CA GLU A 161 -4.31 -43.60 72.91
C GLU A 161 -3.38 -43.43 71.70
N ILE A 162 -3.35 -44.39 70.76
CA ILE A 162 -2.40 -44.37 69.62
C ILE A 162 -2.95 -43.58 68.41
N THR A 163 -4.20 -43.10 68.46
CA THR A 163 -4.83 -42.36 67.35
C THR A 163 -5.15 -40.92 67.74
N VAL A 164 -4.13 -40.11 68.06
CA VAL A 164 -4.22 -38.65 67.92
C VAL A 164 -2.88 -38.14 67.41
N ASP A 165 -2.78 -38.02 66.09
CA ASP A 165 -2.32 -36.84 65.34
C ASP A 165 -2.46 -37.11 63.84
#